data_AF-A0AAD1QXN6-F1
#
_entry.id   AF-A0AAD1QXN6-F1
#
_cell.length_a   1.000
_cell.length_b   1.000
_cell.length_c   1.000
_cell.angle_alpha   90.00
_cell.angle_beta   90.00
_cell.angle_gamma   90.00
#
_symmetry.space_group_name_H-M   'P 1'
#
loop_
_entity.id
_entity.type
_entity.pdbx_description
1 polymer ?
#
loop_
_entity_poly.entity_id
_entity_poly.type
_entity_poly.pdbx_seq_one_letter_code
_entity_poly.pdbx_strand_id
1 'polypeptide(L)'
;MMSKIVTLVVVVLVLGQPSLADKDSSSSSSSEESFSSDTNGCSIAPRQRRECGYRGISASECEKRNCCFDASISEEIWCFFSKFQDSSQCSVGTKKRKDCGYPGISAKECQAIGCCFDPSTGGVNFCFYPKFKGCSVSHKFRKECGYPNISGKDCQSNGCCYDPSIPETIWCFHGSK
;
A
#
# COMPACT_ATOMS: atom_id res chain seq x y z
N MET A 1 6.01 -69.97 22.91
CA MET A 1 4.70 -70.29 23.54
C MET A 1 3.79 -69.11 23.21
N MET A 2 2.64 -69.13 22.52
CA MET A 2 1.70 -70.12 21.95
C MET A 2 1.02 -69.41 20.74
N SER A 3 0.88 -70.04 19.55
CA SER A 3 -0.37 -70.60 18.96
C SER A 3 -1.51 -69.56 18.73
N LYS A 4 -2.09 -69.34 17.54
CA LYS A 4 -2.96 -70.19 16.68
C LYS A 4 -3.19 -69.48 15.30
N ILE A 5 -2.98 -70.08 14.12
CA ILE A 5 -3.90 -70.88 13.27
C ILE A 5 -5.09 -70.12 12.62
N VAL A 6 -4.99 -69.97 11.27
CA VAL A 6 -6.01 -70.06 10.18
C VAL A 6 -6.96 -68.85 10.02
N THR A 7 -7.11 -68.23 8.82
CA THR A 7 -8.07 -68.68 7.78
C THR A 7 -7.93 -67.92 6.44
N LEU A 8 -8.03 -68.68 5.35
CA LEU A 8 -8.37 -68.42 3.94
C LEU A 8 -8.12 -67.07 3.24
N VAL A 9 -7.46 -67.22 2.09
CA VAL A 9 -7.38 -66.33 0.93
C VAL A 9 -8.73 -66.25 0.20
N VAL A 10 -9.18 -65.04 -0.16
CA VAL A 10 -10.10 -64.83 -1.29
C VAL A 10 -9.55 -63.71 -2.16
N VAL A 11 -9.05 -64.10 -3.33
CA VAL A 11 -8.62 -63.23 -4.42
C VAL A 11 -9.86 -62.76 -5.17
N VAL A 12 -10.06 -61.44 -5.28
CA VAL A 12 -10.99 -60.85 -6.25
C VAL A 12 -10.20 -59.95 -7.18
N LEU A 13 -9.89 -60.48 -8.37
CA LEU A 13 -9.40 -59.74 -9.53
C LEU A 13 -10.59 -59.00 -10.14
N VAL A 14 -10.57 -57.66 -10.10
CA VAL A 14 -11.43 -56.86 -10.98
C VAL A 14 -10.54 -56.07 -11.92
N LEU A 15 -10.58 -56.49 -13.18
CA LEU A 15 -10.01 -55.81 -14.34
C LEU A 15 -10.82 -54.53 -14.60
N GLY A 16 -10.14 -53.39 -14.73
CA GLY A 16 -10.75 -52.14 -15.17
C GLY A 16 -9.74 -51.27 -15.91
N GLN A 17 -9.74 -51.34 -17.24
CA GLN A 17 -9.12 -50.33 -18.11
C GLN A 17 -10.04 -49.12 -18.25
N PRO A 18 -9.48 -47.93 -18.52
CA PRO A 18 -10.03 -47.14 -19.61
C PRO A 18 -8.96 -46.65 -20.60
N SER A 19 -9.47 -46.43 -21.81
CA SER A 19 -8.80 -46.15 -23.07
C SER A 19 -9.17 -44.72 -23.55
N LEU A 20 -8.28 -44.11 -24.33
CA LEU A 20 -8.49 -43.03 -25.34
C LEU A 20 -8.84 -41.61 -24.81
N ALA A 21 -8.36 -40.49 -25.38
CA ALA A 21 -7.54 -40.21 -26.56
C ALA A 21 -6.98 -38.75 -26.51
N ASP A 22 -5.88 -38.54 -27.25
CA ASP A 22 -5.49 -37.41 -28.14
C ASP A 22 -6.36 -36.14 -28.17
N LYS A 23 -5.91 -34.92 -28.49
CA LYS A 23 -4.68 -34.28 -29.01
C LYS A 23 -5.15 -32.88 -29.38
N ASP A 24 -4.43 -31.82 -29.05
CA ASP A 24 -4.51 -30.58 -29.83
C ASP A 24 -3.22 -29.77 -29.71
N SER A 25 -2.50 -29.74 -30.83
CA SER A 25 -1.60 -28.64 -31.17
C SER A 25 -2.39 -27.71 -32.07
N SER A 26 -2.59 -26.48 -31.64
CA SER A 26 -2.98 -25.38 -32.52
C SER A 26 -2.27 -24.12 -32.06
N SER A 27 -1.29 -23.74 -32.85
CA SER A 27 -0.53 -22.51 -32.77
C SER A 27 -1.47 -21.31 -32.81
N SER A 28 -1.41 -20.47 -31.79
CA SER A 28 -1.84 -19.08 -31.87
C SER A 28 -0.76 -18.27 -31.17
N SER A 29 -0.17 -17.34 -31.92
CA SER A 29 0.87 -16.44 -31.43
C SER A 29 0.29 -15.58 -30.31
N SER A 30 0.54 -15.99 -29.07
CA SER A 30 0.38 -15.13 -27.91
C SER A 30 1.65 -14.30 -27.83
N SER A 31 1.55 -13.04 -28.24
CA SER A 31 2.51 -12.02 -27.87
C SER A 31 2.78 -12.12 -26.36
N GLU A 32 4.05 -12.29 -26.01
CA GLU A 32 4.53 -12.17 -24.64
C GLU A 32 4.30 -10.73 -24.16
N GLU A 33 3.09 -10.46 -23.67
CA GLU A 33 2.90 -9.38 -22.72
C GLU A 33 3.26 -9.93 -21.35
N SER A 34 4.42 -9.49 -20.85
CA SER A 34 4.82 -9.68 -19.47
C SER A 34 3.75 -9.04 -18.57
N PHE A 35 2.79 -9.85 -18.13
CA PHE A 35 1.81 -9.47 -17.10
C PHE A 35 2.59 -9.33 -15.79
N SER A 36 3.18 -8.15 -15.59
CA SER A 36 3.75 -7.77 -14.31
C SER A 36 2.59 -7.70 -13.33
N SER A 37 2.54 -8.72 -12.49
CA SER A 37 1.59 -8.83 -11.40
C SER A 37 1.75 -7.61 -10.49
N ASP A 38 0.90 -6.60 -10.68
CA ASP A 38 0.82 -5.37 -9.87
C ASP A 38 0.19 -5.68 -8.50
N THR A 39 0.70 -6.71 -7.82
CA THR A 39 0.21 -7.19 -6.52
C THR A 39 0.42 -6.17 -5.41
N ASN A 40 1.33 -5.21 -5.59
CA ASN A 40 1.65 -4.19 -4.61
C ASN A 40 0.98 -2.82 -4.88
N GLY A 41 0.32 -2.65 -6.04
CA GLY A 41 -0.36 -1.41 -6.42
C GLY A 41 0.59 -0.22 -6.59
N CYS A 42 1.82 -0.47 -7.06
CA CYS A 42 2.84 0.57 -7.25
C CYS A 42 2.86 1.14 -8.67
N SER A 43 2.08 0.55 -9.60
CA SER A 43 1.95 1.02 -10.96
C SER A 43 1.08 2.29 -11.04
N ILE A 44 1.65 3.44 -10.64
CA ILE A 44 0.99 4.75 -10.61
C ILE A 44 1.77 5.73 -11.49
N ALA A 45 1.05 6.41 -12.39
CA ALA A 45 1.62 7.46 -13.23
C ALA A 45 2.21 8.59 -12.36
N PRO A 46 3.40 9.11 -12.68
CA PRO A 46 4.11 10.11 -11.86
C PRO A 46 3.24 11.29 -11.40
N ARG A 47 2.42 11.82 -12.31
CA ARG A 47 1.54 12.98 -12.06
C ARG A 47 0.35 12.71 -11.12
N GLN A 48 0.12 11.44 -10.79
CA GLN A 48 -0.96 11.00 -9.89
C GLN A 48 -0.42 10.51 -8.54
N ARG A 49 0.90 10.54 -8.34
CA ARG A 49 1.54 10.07 -7.12
C ARG A 49 1.28 11.05 -5.99
N ARG A 50 0.88 10.54 -4.83
CA ARG A 50 0.81 11.30 -3.59
C ARG A 50 2.02 10.99 -2.71
N GLU A 51 2.67 12.02 -2.22
CA GLU A 51 3.92 11.94 -1.46
C GLU A 51 3.72 11.15 -0.15
N CYS A 52 4.52 10.09 0.04
CA CYS A 52 4.59 9.32 1.29
C CYS A 52 5.85 9.65 2.12
N GLY A 53 6.92 10.02 1.43
CA GLY A 53 8.23 10.28 2.00
C GLY A 53 8.56 11.76 2.02
N TYR A 54 9.78 12.07 1.62
CA TYR A 54 10.32 13.41 1.47
C TYR A 54 11.28 13.45 0.28
N ARG A 55 11.58 14.65 -0.20
CA ARG A 55 12.49 14.84 -1.34
C ARG A 55 13.89 14.29 -1.00
N GLY A 56 14.43 13.45 -1.88
CA GLY A 56 15.76 12.85 -1.70
C GLY A 56 15.80 11.63 -0.77
N ILE A 57 14.66 11.12 -0.33
CA ILE A 57 14.57 9.83 0.38
C ILE A 57 15.18 8.70 -0.46
N SER A 58 15.88 7.76 0.18
CA SER A 58 16.40 6.57 -0.49
C SER A 58 15.30 5.55 -0.77
N ALA A 59 15.53 4.66 -1.74
CA ALA A 59 14.62 3.56 -2.05
C ALA A 59 14.32 2.70 -0.81
N SER A 60 15.36 2.28 -0.10
CA SER A 60 15.24 1.44 1.09
C SER A 60 14.48 2.13 2.23
N GLU A 61 14.63 3.44 2.40
CA GLU A 61 13.89 4.18 3.43
C GLU A 61 12.43 4.38 3.02
N CYS A 62 12.14 4.60 1.75
CA CYS A 62 10.77 4.64 1.25
C CYS A 62 10.05 3.30 1.45
N GLU A 63 10.70 2.19 1.11
CA GLU A 63 10.14 0.85 1.22
C GLU A 63 9.88 0.45 2.68
N LYS A 64 10.76 0.82 3.62
CA LYS A 64 10.51 0.62 5.06
C LYS A 64 9.27 1.35 5.56
N ARG A 65 8.85 2.42 4.88
CA ARG A 65 7.60 3.14 5.16
C ARG A 65 6.38 2.44 4.52
N ASN A 66 6.59 1.26 3.94
CA ASN A 66 5.62 0.50 3.16
C ASN A 66 5.05 1.30 1.99
N CYS A 67 5.91 2.07 1.32
CA CYS A 67 5.56 2.90 0.17
C CYS A 67 6.31 2.45 -1.08
N CYS A 68 5.83 2.90 -2.23
CA CYS A 68 6.41 2.60 -3.53
C CYS A 68 7.52 3.60 -3.84
N PHE A 69 8.61 3.11 -4.44
CA PHE A 69 9.72 3.94 -4.88
C PHE A 69 9.91 3.85 -6.40
N ASP A 70 10.02 4.99 -7.07
CA ASP A 70 10.43 5.08 -8.47
C ASP A 70 11.08 6.44 -8.77
N ALA A 71 12.38 6.41 -9.01
CA ALA A 71 13.21 7.58 -9.33
C ALA A 71 13.56 7.71 -10.83
N SER A 72 12.88 6.96 -11.72
CA SER A 72 13.13 6.98 -13.16
C SER A 72 12.87 8.34 -13.82
N ILE A 73 12.10 9.21 -13.17
CA ILE A 73 11.73 10.54 -13.66
C ILE A 73 12.17 11.60 -12.66
N SER A 74 12.95 12.56 -13.15
CA SER A 74 13.42 13.71 -12.36
C SER A 74 12.28 14.66 -11.98
N GLU A 75 12.44 15.36 -10.86
CA GLU A 75 11.49 16.39 -10.38
C GLU A 75 10.05 15.90 -10.09
N GLU A 76 9.86 14.60 -9.97
CA GLU A 76 8.60 13.98 -9.55
C GLU A 76 8.73 13.33 -8.17
N ILE A 77 7.59 12.90 -7.63
CA ILE A 77 7.50 12.22 -6.34
C ILE A 77 8.07 10.80 -6.49
N TRP A 78 9.24 10.58 -5.90
CA TRP A 78 9.91 9.27 -5.95
C TRP A 78 9.35 8.29 -4.93
N CYS A 79 8.98 8.76 -3.73
CA CYS A 79 8.39 7.93 -2.70
C CYS A 79 6.90 8.22 -2.52
N PHE A 80 6.04 7.30 -2.95
CA PHE A 80 4.62 7.53 -3.06
C PHE A 80 3.79 6.40 -2.46
N PHE A 81 2.58 6.74 -2.03
CA PHE A 81 1.63 5.74 -1.54
C PHE A 81 1.23 4.79 -2.66
N SER A 82 1.08 3.50 -2.33
CA SER A 82 0.48 2.54 -3.26
C SER A 82 -0.98 2.88 -3.52
N LYS A 83 -1.54 2.34 -4.60
CA LYS A 83 -2.94 2.54 -4.99
C LYS A 83 -3.91 2.15 -3.86
N PHE A 84 -3.59 1.10 -3.11
CA PHE A 84 -4.40 0.62 -2.00
C PHE A 84 -4.35 1.57 -0.80
N GLN A 85 -3.15 2.04 -0.42
CA GLN A 85 -2.99 3.03 0.63
C GLN A 85 -3.69 4.34 0.27
N ASP A 86 -3.54 4.77 -0.98
CA ASP A 86 -4.11 6.01 -1.48
C ASP A 86 -5.64 5.96 -1.47
N SER A 87 -6.20 4.88 -2.02
CA SER A 87 -7.65 4.64 -1.99
C SER A 87 -8.18 4.61 -0.56
N SER A 88 -7.48 3.95 0.37
CA SER A 88 -7.91 3.86 1.77
C SER A 88 -7.89 5.22 2.48
N GLN A 89 -6.85 6.02 2.26
CA GLN A 89 -6.69 7.33 2.88
C GLN A 89 -7.60 8.39 2.26
N CYS A 90 -7.86 8.32 0.95
CA CYS A 90 -8.62 9.33 0.21
C CYS A 90 -10.11 9.00 0.05
N SER A 91 -10.58 7.86 0.57
CA SER A 91 -12.00 7.51 0.67
C SER A 91 -12.73 8.32 1.75
N VAL A 92 -12.81 9.64 1.56
CA VAL A 92 -13.51 10.58 2.44
C VAL A 92 -14.75 11.09 1.73
N GLY A 93 -15.93 10.82 2.31
CA GLY A 93 -17.19 11.32 1.80
C GLY A 93 -17.21 12.84 1.71
N THR A 94 -17.74 13.37 0.61
CA THR A 94 -17.67 14.80 0.21
C THR A 94 -18.03 15.77 1.33
N LYS A 95 -19.13 15.52 2.06
CA LYS A 95 -19.61 16.35 3.18
C LYS A 95 -18.67 16.38 4.40
N LYS A 96 -17.73 15.44 4.49
CA LYS A 96 -16.75 15.33 5.59
C LYS A 96 -15.36 15.81 5.19
N ARG A 97 -15.14 16.17 3.91
CA ARG A 97 -13.86 16.66 3.42
C ARG A 97 -13.53 18.00 4.07
N LYS A 98 -12.33 18.10 4.60
CA LYS A 98 -11.74 19.35 5.08
C LYS A 98 -10.77 19.84 4.03
N ASP A 99 -10.89 21.10 3.63
CA ASP A 99 -10.00 21.71 2.66
C ASP A 99 -8.52 21.58 3.08
N CYS A 100 -7.67 21.25 2.12
CA CYS A 100 -6.25 20.95 2.32
C CYS A 100 -5.44 21.65 1.24
N GLY A 101 -5.58 22.97 1.10
CA GLY A 101 -4.86 23.70 0.08
C GLY A 101 -5.36 25.13 -0.04
N TYR A 102 -5.52 25.59 -1.27
CA TYR A 102 -6.08 26.90 -1.60
C TYR A 102 -7.04 26.78 -2.79
N PRO A 103 -7.96 27.75 -2.98
CA PRO A 103 -8.87 27.76 -4.12
C PRO A 103 -8.11 27.70 -5.45
N GLY A 104 -8.49 26.78 -6.34
CA GLY A 104 -7.85 26.62 -7.64
C GLY A 104 -6.54 25.83 -7.64
N ILE A 105 -6.13 25.24 -6.50
CA ILE A 105 -4.96 24.36 -6.43
C ILE A 105 -5.05 23.22 -7.46
N SER A 106 -3.95 22.93 -8.15
CA SER A 106 -3.90 21.83 -9.11
C SER A 106 -3.85 20.46 -8.42
N ALA A 107 -4.21 19.40 -9.15
CA ALA A 107 -4.09 18.03 -8.64
C ALA A 107 -2.66 17.68 -8.23
N LYS A 108 -1.67 18.08 -9.04
CA LYS A 108 -0.25 17.84 -8.78
C LYS A 108 0.21 18.53 -7.49
N GLU A 109 -0.11 19.81 -7.33
CA GLU A 109 0.26 20.57 -6.11
C GLU A 109 -0.41 19.98 -4.87
N CYS A 110 -1.70 19.66 -4.95
CA CYS A 110 -2.45 19.03 -3.88
C CYS A 110 -1.81 17.71 -3.40
N GLN A 111 -1.45 16.83 -4.34
CA GLN A 111 -0.82 15.55 -4.03
C GLN A 111 0.62 15.70 -3.52
N ALA A 112 1.36 16.70 -4.01
CA ALA A 112 2.72 17.00 -3.55
C ALA A 112 2.76 17.53 -2.11
N ILE A 113 1.73 18.24 -1.66
CA ILE A 113 1.57 18.62 -0.25
C ILE A 113 0.97 17.49 0.60
N GLY A 114 0.76 16.30 0.03
CA GLY A 114 0.31 15.09 0.72
C GLY A 114 -1.21 14.98 0.89
N CYS A 115 -1.98 15.88 0.30
CA CYS A 115 -3.44 15.91 0.36
C CYS A 115 -4.06 15.02 -0.72
N CYS A 116 -5.32 14.63 -0.52
CA CYS A 116 -6.10 13.90 -1.50
C CYS A 116 -6.74 14.85 -2.50
N PHE A 117 -6.80 14.46 -3.78
CA PHE A 117 -7.46 15.24 -4.83
C PHE A 117 -8.58 14.43 -5.49
N ASP A 118 -9.80 14.97 -5.53
CA ASP A 118 -10.92 14.38 -6.27
C ASP A 118 -11.86 15.46 -6.83
N PRO A 119 -11.87 15.70 -8.16
CA PRO A 119 -12.72 16.68 -8.81
C PRO A 119 -14.11 16.12 -9.20
N SER A 120 -14.34 14.81 -9.05
CA SER A 120 -15.48 14.09 -9.65
C SER A 120 -16.81 14.37 -8.95
N THR A 121 -16.76 15.02 -7.79
CA THR A 121 -17.92 15.31 -6.97
C THR A 121 -18.26 16.79 -7.09
N GLY A 122 -19.50 17.14 -7.45
CA GLY A 122 -20.00 18.53 -7.52
C GLY A 122 -20.09 19.26 -6.16
N GLY A 123 -19.21 18.94 -5.22
CA GLY A 123 -19.04 19.63 -3.95
C GLY A 123 -17.84 20.58 -3.94
N VAL A 124 -17.63 21.22 -2.79
CA VAL A 124 -16.46 22.07 -2.52
C VAL A 124 -15.31 21.23 -1.94
N ASN A 125 -14.08 21.73 -2.02
CA ASN A 125 -12.84 21.09 -1.51
C ASN A 125 -12.37 19.88 -2.34
N PHE A 126 -11.96 20.12 -3.58
CA PHE A 126 -11.33 19.10 -4.44
C PHE A 126 -10.00 18.62 -3.86
N CYS A 127 -9.26 19.50 -3.19
CA CYS A 127 -8.08 19.14 -2.42
C CYS A 127 -8.44 19.06 -0.93
N PHE A 128 -8.29 17.89 -0.32
CA PHE A 128 -8.77 17.64 1.03
C PHE A 128 -7.85 16.75 1.85
N TYR A 129 -7.98 16.85 3.17
CA TYR A 129 -7.14 16.08 4.07
C TYR A 129 -7.44 14.58 3.94
N PRO A 130 -6.41 13.74 3.78
CA PRO A 130 -6.56 12.29 3.88
C PRO A 130 -7.05 11.86 5.27
N LYS A 131 -7.69 10.70 5.33
CA LYS A 131 -7.97 10.00 6.57
C LYS A 131 -6.83 9.04 6.87
N PHE A 132 -6.05 9.35 7.89
CA PHE A 132 -5.04 8.44 8.42
C PHE A 132 -5.67 7.35 9.29
N LYS A 133 -4.95 6.24 9.46
CA LYS A 133 -5.24 5.19 10.47
C LYS A 133 -4.00 4.98 11.33
N GLY A 134 -4.17 4.97 12.65
CA GLY A 134 -3.05 4.80 13.59
C GLY A 134 -1.91 5.79 13.32
N CYS A 135 -0.70 5.25 13.10
CA CYS A 135 0.52 6.04 12.94
C CYS A 135 0.89 6.40 11.50
N SER A 136 0.04 6.11 10.51
CA SER A 136 0.29 6.42 9.10
C SER A 136 0.11 7.90 8.73
N VAL A 137 0.34 8.81 9.68
CA VAL A 137 0.20 10.26 9.47
C VAL A 137 1.43 10.77 8.72
N SER A 138 1.22 11.42 7.57
CA SER A 138 2.29 12.09 6.83
C SER A 138 2.97 13.14 7.70
N HIS A 139 4.30 13.26 7.59
CA HIS A 139 5.10 14.21 8.38
C HIS A 139 4.61 15.65 8.26
N LYS A 140 4.06 16.02 7.10
CA LYS A 140 3.48 17.35 6.83
C LYS A 140 2.27 17.68 7.72
N PHE A 141 1.62 16.66 8.29
CA PHE A 141 0.42 16.82 9.11
C PHE A 141 0.59 16.32 10.54
N ARG A 142 1.81 15.95 10.94
CA ARG A 142 2.09 15.52 12.30
C ARG A 142 1.81 16.68 13.27
N LYS A 143 1.22 16.33 14.40
CA LYS A 143 1.01 17.23 15.53
C LYS A 143 1.81 16.70 16.71
N GLU A 144 2.60 17.56 17.32
CA GLU A 144 3.46 17.24 18.46
C GLU A 144 2.66 16.52 19.55
N CYS A 145 3.24 15.44 20.08
CA CYS A 145 2.68 14.60 21.13
C CYS A 145 3.74 14.29 22.21
N GLY A 146 4.84 15.06 22.22
CA GLY A 146 5.91 14.92 23.18
C GLY A 146 6.60 16.24 23.47
N TYR A 147 7.91 16.16 23.70
CA TYR A 147 8.79 17.28 23.97
C TYR A 147 10.12 17.08 23.21
N PRO A 148 10.93 18.13 23.03
CA PRO A 148 12.20 18.04 22.32
C PRO A 148 13.09 16.91 22.87
N ASN A 149 13.67 16.10 21.99
CA ASN A 149 14.54 14.97 22.32
C ASN A 149 13.90 13.83 23.14
N ILE A 150 12.56 13.72 23.15
CA ILE A 150 11.86 12.58 23.75
C ILE A 150 12.31 11.25 23.13
N SER A 151 12.51 10.22 23.96
CA SER A 151 12.86 8.89 23.46
C SER A 151 11.66 8.23 22.77
N GLY A 152 11.91 7.32 21.82
CA GLY A 152 10.84 6.58 21.16
C GLY A 152 9.98 5.78 22.13
N LYS A 153 10.60 5.22 23.18
CA LYS A 153 9.90 4.50 24.25
C LYS A 153 8.96 5.41 25.02
N ASP A 154 9.44 6.58 25.45
CA ASP A 154 8.62 7.52 26.24
C ASP A 154 7.48 8.10 25.39
N CYS A 155 7.75 8.40 24.12
CA CYS A 155 6.73 8.83 23.17
C CYS A 155 5.61 7.78 23.03
N GLN A 156 5.96 6.51 22.87
CA GLN A 156 5.00 5.42 22.79
C GLN A 156 4.26 5.21 24.12
N SER A 157 4.93 5.35 25.25
CA SER A 157 4.30 5.32 26.58
C SER A 157 3.28 6.44 26.78
N ASN A 158 3.44 7.59 26.11
CA ASN A 158 2.44 8.66 26.05
C ASN A 158 1.23 8.31 25.15
N GLY A 159 1.21 7.13 24.53
CA GLY A 159 0.16 6.72 23.59
C GLY A 159 0.28 7.40 22.23
N CYS A 160 1.47 7.89 21.88
CA CYS A 160 1.75 8.58 20.63
C CYS A 160 2.45 7.67 19.62
N CYS A 161 2.58 8.17 18.39
CA CYS A 161 3.36 7.56 17.34
C CYS A 161 4.77 8.14 17.33
N TYR A 162 5.78 7.31 17.07
CA TYR A 162 7.16 7.73 16.96
C TYR A 162 7.75 7.35 15.61
N ASP A 163 8.26 8.32 14.85
CA ASP A 163 8.96 8.10 13.58
C ASP A 163 10.09 9.12 13.39
N PRO A 164 11.36 8.74 13.64
CA PRO A 164 12.52 9.61 13.51
C PRO A 164 13.12 9.62 12.09
N SER A 165 12.53 8.91 11.13
CA SER A 165 13.11 8.76 9.78
C SER A 165 13.14 10.03 8.94
N ILE A 166 12.47 11.10 9.39
CA ILE A 166 12.43 12.39 8.70
C ILE A 166 13.10 13.45 9.59
N PRO A 167 14.29 13.96 9.20
CA PRO A 167 15.03 14.93 10.00
C PRO A 167 14.26 16.25 10.09
N GLU A 168 14.50 17.01 11.16
CA GLU A 168 13.90 18.34 11.37
C GLU A 168 12.36 18.36 11.36
N THR A 169 11.72 17.24 11.72
CA THR A 169 10.26 17.15 11.85
C THR A 169 9.84 16.71 13.25
N ILE A 170 8.54 16.71 13.48
CA ILE A 170 7.92 16.14 14.67
C ILE A 170 8.09 14.61 14.63
N TRP A 171 8.97 14.09 15.48
CA TRP A 171 9.21 12.64 15.62
C TRP A 171 8.18 11.97 16.51
N CYS A 172 7.75 12.64 17.59
CA CYS A 172 6.68 12.16 18.47
C CYS A 172 5.37 12.87 18.14
N PHE A 173 4.39 12.15 17.59
CA PHE A 173 3.18 12.77 17.06
C PHE A 173 1.91 12.02 17.40
N HIS A 174 0.80 12.75 17.37
CA HIS A 174 -0.52 12.16 17.52
C HIS A 174 -0.88 11.29 16.32
N GLY A 175 -1.23 10.03 16.58
CA GLY A 175 -1.88 9.16 15.60
C GLY A 175 -3.37 9.49 15.43
N SER A 176 -3.95 9.00 14.34
CA SER A 176 -5.39 9.00 14.12
C SER A 176 -6.06 7.83 14.85
N LYS A 177 -7.06 8.14 15.68
CA LYS A 177 -7.92 7.17 16.39
C LYS A 177 -9.00 6.59 15.49
#